data_AF-A0A937WB30-F1
#
_entry.id   AF-A0A937WB30-F1
#
_cell.length_a   1.000
_cell.length_b   1.000
_cell.length_c   1.000
_cell.angle_alpha   90.00
_cell.angle_beta   90.00
_cell.angle_gamma   90.00
#
_symmetry.space_group_name_H-M   'P 1'
#
loop_
_entity.id
_entity.type
_entity.pdbx_description
1 polymer ?
#
loop_
_entity_poly.entity_id
_entity_poly.type
_entity_poly.pdbx_seq_one_letter_code
_entity_poly.pdbx_strand_id
1 'polypeptide(L)'
;MQLSLKYDLPFTTITIAYKGETLEIPDVLVDTGSASTILAADIVAAIQIIPIAEDVLHTIRGVGGSEVVFTRQIDYLKVGERSIADFEIEVGGMDYGLQPNFSLRKKSLIKRNNWNPFWAWIFLFRQERLSTCRK
;
A
#
# COMPACT_ATOMS: atom_id res chain seq x y z
N MET A 1 -6.79 -6.82 -18.54
CA MET A 1 -6.87 -6.66 -17.07
C MET A 1 -7.89 -7.65 -16.55
N GLN A 2 -7.57 -8.37 -15.49
CA GLN A 2 -8.49 -9.32 -14.85
C GLN A 2 -8.70 -8.88 -13.39
N LEU A 3 -9.96 -8.77 -12.99
CA LEU A 3 -10.35 -8.49 -11.61
C LEU A 3 -10.85 -9.79 -10.97
N SER A 4 -10.48 -10.01 -9.71
CA SER A 4 -10.98 -11.08 -8.86
C SER A 4 -11.80 -10.47 -7.74
N LEU A 5 -12.96 -11.05 -7.44
CA LEU A 5 -13.80 -10.60 -6.33
C LEU A 5 -13.47 -11.45 -5.11
N LYS A 6 -13.00 -10.83 -4.03
CA LYS A 6 -12.78 -11.49 -2.74
C LYS A 6 -13.43 -10.65 -1.65
N TYR A 7 -14.25 -11.25 -0.79
CA TYR A 7 -14.94 -10.52 0.29
C TYR A 7 -15.71 -9.28 -0.21
N ASP A 8 -16.38 -9.41 -1.37
CA ASP A 8 -17.11 -8.34 -2.06
C ASP A 8 -16.27 -7.11 -2.47
N LEU A 9 -14.94 -7.27 -2.53
CA LEU A 9 -14.00 -6.24 -2.98
C LEU A 9 -13.25 -6.67 -4.24
N PRO A 10 -12.98 -5.73 -5.17
CA PRO A 10 -12.25 -6.01 -6.40
C PRO A 10 -10.73 -6.03 -6.16
N PHE A 11 -10.08 -7.13 -6.50
CA PHE A 11 -8.64 -7.29 -6.43
C PHE A 11 -8.04 -7.53 -7.81
N THR A 12 -6.81 -7.10 -8.03
CA THR A 12 -6.06 -7.38 -9.25
C THR A 12 -4.59 -7.65 -8.94
N THR A 13 -3.87 -8.10 -9.96
CA THR A 13 -2.42 -8.22 -9.91
C THR A 13 -1.81 -7.01 -10.60
N ILE A 14 -0.83 -6.39 -9.95
CA ILE A 14 -0.03 -5.33 -10.54
C ILE A 14 1.42 -5.79 -10.70
N THR A 15 2.14 -5.16 -11.60
CA THR A 15 3.60 -5.24 -11.66
C THR A 15 4.17 -3.85 -11.46
N ILE A 16 5.13 -3.71 -10.57
CA ILE A 16 5.91 -2.48 -10.41
C ILE A 16 7.36 -2.73 -10.83
N ALA A 17 8.03 -1.70 -11.29
CA ALA A 17 9.47 -1.74 -11.54
C ALA A 17 10.18 -0.57 -10.90
N TYR A 18 11.36 -0.83 -10.35
CA TYR A 18 12.19 0.19 -9.73
C TYR A 18 13.67 -0.14 -9.94
N LYS A 19 14.41 0.81 -10.52
CA LYS A 19 15.84 0.64 -10.85
C LYS A 19 16.10 -0.61 -11.70
N GLY A 20 15.16 -0.93 -12.61
CA GLY A 20 15.26 -2.08 -13.50
C GLY A 20 14.86 -3.43 -12.89
N GLU A 21 14.60 -3.50 -11.58
CA GLU A 21 14.04 -4.68 -10.92
C GLU A 21 12.52 -4.66 -10.97
N THR A 22 11.89 -5.81 -11.20
CA THR A 22 10.43 -5.93 -11.34
C THR A 22 9.81 -6.79 -10.25
N LEU A 23 8.67 -6.38 -9.71
CA LEU A 23 7.91 -7.12 -8.72
C LEU A 23 6.45 -7.26 -9.14
N GLU A 24 5.98 -8.50 -9.25
CA GLU A 24 4.57 -8.81 -9.41
C GLU A 24 3.92 -8.94 -8.02
N ILE A 25 2.85 -8.17 -7.80
CA ILE A 25 2.12 -8.11 -6.53
C ILE A 25 0.69 -8.58 -6.80
N PRO A 26 0.33 -9.81 -6.39
CA PRO A 26 -1.04 -10.29 -6.47
C PRO A 26 -1.90 -9.66 -5.38
N ASP A 27 -3.23 -9.81 -5.51
CA ASP A 27 -4.20 -9.44 -4.47
C ASP A 27 -4.12 -7.97 -4.03
N VAL A 28 -3.91 -7.07 -4.99
CA VAL A 28 -3.99 -5.62 -4.77
C VAL A 28 -5.43 -5.16 -4.89
N LEU A 29 -5.94 -4.53 -3.83
CA LEU A 29 -7.28 -3.94 -3.78
C LEU A 29 -7.38 -2.77 -4.77
N VAL A 30 -8.42 -2.79 -5.62
CA VAL A 30 -8.78 -1.67 -6.47
C VAL A 30 -9.70 -0.74 -5.67
N ASP A 31 -9.15 0.37 -5.22
CA ASP A 31 -9.84 1.32 -4.35
C ASP A 31 -10.08 2.65 -5.06
N THR A 32 -11.32 2.89 -5.49
CA THR A 32 -11.75 4.15 -6.13
C THR A 32 -11.98 5.28 -5.13
N GLY A 33 -12.02 4.99 -3.84
CA GLY A 33 -12.10 5.99 -2.80
C GLY A 33 -10.74 6.52 -2.38
N SER A 34 -9.62 5.90 -2.79
CA SER A 34 -8.27 6.41 -2.52
C SER A 34 -7.84 7.56 -3.45
N ALA A 35 -7.04 8.48 -2.93
CA ALA A 35 -6.42 9.54 -3.74
C ALA A 35 -5.00 9.17 -4.23
N SER A 36 -4.39 8.14 -3.63
CA SER A 36 -3.02 7.69 -3.90
C SER A 36 -2.94 6.17 -3.83
N THR A 37 -1.90 5.59 -4.43
CA THR A 37 -1.58 4.17 -4.31
C THR A 37 -0.61 3.95 -3.17
N ILE A 38 -0.98 3.09 -2.21
CA ILE A 38 -0.14 2.76 -1.07
C ILE A 38 0.24 1.28 -1.15
N LEU A 39 1.53 0.96 -1.03
CA LEU A 39 2.07 -0.41 -1.06
C LEU A 39 2.80 -0.77 0.24
N ALA A 40 2.69 -2.04 0.64
CA ALA A 40 3.22 -2.49 1.92
C ALA A 40 4.76 -2.54 1.88
N ALA A 41 5.40 -1.95 2.89
CA ALA A 41 6.86 -1.81 2.95
C ALA A 41 7.60 -3.16 2.91
N ASP A 42 7.02 -4.21 3.47
CA ASP A 42 7.59 -5.56 3.46
C ASP A 42 7.57 -6.20 2.07
N ILE A 43 6.51 -5.96 1.28
CA ILE A 43 6.39 -6.44 -0.10
C ILE A 43 7.40 -5.74 -1.00
N VAL A 44 7.42 -4.41 -1.00
CA VAL A 44 8.24 -3.63 -1.95
C VAL A 44 9.74 -3.61 -1.60
N ALA A 45 10.10 -3.97 -0.36
CA ALA A 45 11.50 -4.17 0.03
C ALA A 45 12.21 -5.25 -0.81
N ALA A 46 11.46 -6.18 -1.41
CA ALA A 46 12.01 -7.21 -2.31
C ALA A 46 12.78 -6.63 -3.50
N ILE A 47 12.38 -5.44 -3.98
CA ILE A 47 13.06 -4.71 -5.07
C ILE A 47 13.77 -3.45 -4.59
N GLN A 48 14.26 -3.47 -3.34
CA GLN A 48 15.04 -2.38 -2.74
C GLN A 48 14.30 -1.04 -2.60
N ILE A 49 12.96 -1.06 -2.58
CA ILE A 49 12.17 0.10 -2.16
C ILE A 49 12.12 0.09 -0.63
N ILE A 50 13.10 0.75 -0.02
CA ILE A 50 13.22 0.95 1.42
C ILE A 50 13.35 2.46 1.72
N PRO A 51 13.00 2.90 2.93
CA PRO A 51 13.22 4.28 3.32
C PRO A 51 14.71 4.60 3.41
N ILE A 52 15.13 5.74 2.86
CA ILE A 52 16.47 6.32 2.95
C ILE A 52 16.43 7.61 3.79
N ALA A 53 17.58 8.11 4.22
CA ALA A 53 17.68 9.24 5.14
C ALA A 53 17.08 10.54 4.56
N GLU A 54 17.09 10.66 3.24
CA GLU A 54 16.61 11.80 2.48
C GLU A 54 15.09 11.76 2.27
N ASP A 55 14.43 10.63 2.55
CA ASP A 55 13.00 10.52 2.35
C ASP A 55 12.23 11.36 3.34
N VAL A 56 11.22 12.04 2.81
CA VAL A 56 10.27 12.78 3.61
C VAL A 56 9.16 11.83 4.05
N LEU A 57 9.00 11.69 5.36
CA LEU A 57 7.87 10.97 5.95
C LEU A 57 6.64 11.88 6.01
N HIS A 58 5.51 11.32 5.60
CA HIS A 58 4.21 11.95 5.64
C HIS A 58 3.23 11.09 6.44
N THR A 59 2.17 11.72 6.92
CA THR A 59 1.08 11.00 7.60
C THR A 59 -0.16 11.06 6.74
N ILE A 60 -0.66 9.88 6.37
CA ILE A 60 -1.95 9.71 5.69
C ILE A 60 -3.00 9.36 6.74
N ARG A 61 -4.27 9.76 6.53
CA ARG A 61 -5.36 9.54 7.49
C ARG A 61 -6.61 9.01 6.83
N GLY A 62 -7.07 7.85 7.29
CA GLY A 62 -8.31 7.22 6.87
C GLY A 62 -9.26 6.97 8.03
N VAL A 63 -10.29 6.18 7.76
CA VAL A 63 -11.28 5.80 8.78
C VAL A 63 -10.67 4.89 9.84
N GLY A 64 -9.70 4.06 9.48
CA GLY A 64 -8.98 3.18 10.40
C GLY A 64 -7.92 3.86 11.28
N GLY A 65 -7.60 5.14 11.06
CA GLY A 65 -6.54 5.85 11.77
C GLY A 65 -5.59 6.58 10.84
N SER A 66 -4.35 6.76 11.29
CA SER A 66 -3.30 7.44 10.53
C SER A 66 -2.06 6.60 10.40
N GLU A 67 -1.46 6.58 9.22
CA GLU A 67 -0.25 5.81 8.92
C GLU A 67 0.89 6.73 8.49
N VAL A 68 2.11 6.37 8.88
CA VAL A 68 3.33 7.06 8.42
C VAL A 68 3.85 6.36 7.17
N VAL A 69 4.01 7.13 6.11
CA VAL A 69 4.45 6.66 4.80
C VAL A 69 5.62 7.50 4.28
N PHE A 70 6.41 6.94 3.38
CA PHE A 70 7.29 7.72 2.50
C PHE A 70 6.83 7.58 1.05
N THR A 71 7.16 8.54 0.20
CA THR A 71 6.85 8.49 -1.23
C THR A 71 8.05 7.96 -2.01
N ARG A 72 7.80 7.17 -3.05
CA ARG A 72 8.84 6.74 -3.99
C ARG A 72 8.34 6.84 -5.43
N GLN A 73 9.20 7.38 -6.30
CA GLN A 73 9.01 7.30 -7.74
C GLN A 73 9.52 5.96 -8.25
N ILE A 74 8.66 5.22 -8.95
CA ILE A 74 8.96 3.94 -9.58
C ILE A 74 8.97 4.09 -11.11
N ASP A 75 9.74 3.23 -11.77
CA ASP A 75 9.97 3.29 -13.22
C ASP A 75 8.63 3.12 -13.96
N TYR A 76 7.81 2.15 -13.52
CA TYR A 76 6.44 2.00 -13.98
C TYR A 76 5.56 1.21 -13.00
N LEU A 77 4.26 1.45 -13.10
CA LEU A 77 3.19 0.58 -12.60
C LEU A 77 2.43 -0.01 -13.79
N LYS A 78 2.19 -1.31 -13.77
CA LYS A 78 1.51 -2.06 -14.83
C LYS A 78 0.36 -2.87 -14.26
N VAL A 79 -0.78 -2.85 -14.96
CA VAL A 79 -1.96 -3.64 -14.65
C VAL A 79 -2.45 -4.32 -15.92
N GLY A 80 -2.35 -5.65 -15.99
CA GLY A 80 -2.56 -6.40 -17.23
C GLY A 80 -1.62 -5.91 -18.34
N GLU A 81 -2.16 -5.40 -19.44
CA GLU A 81 -1.37 -4.92 -20.59
C GLU A 81 -1.11 -3.40 -20.56
N ARG A 82 -1.67 -2.68 -19.58
CA ARG A 82 -1.52 -1.22 -19.46
C ARG A 82 -0.42 -0.88 -18.48
N SER A 83 0.45 0.05 -18.84
CA SER A 83 1.51 0.56 -17.98
C SER A 83 1.51 2.08 -17.93
N ILE A 84 1.87 2.62 -16.77
CA ILE A 84 2.09 4.05 -16.53
C ILE A 84 3.53 4.18 -16.06
N ALA A 85 4.34 4.96 -16.79
CA ALA A 85 5.71 5.26 -16.43
C ALA A 85 5.79 6.37 -15.36
N ASP A 86 6.92 6.47 -14.66
CA ASP A 86 7.23 7.53 -13.71
C ASP A 86 6.11 7.73 -12.66
N PHE A 87 5.71 6.63 -12.02
CA PHE A 87 4.54 6.58 -11.13
C PHE A 87 4.95 6.78 -9.67
N GLU A 88 4.22 7.63 -8.93
CA GLU A 88 4.46 7.85 -7.50
C GLU A 88 3.66 6.87 -6.66
N ILE A 89 4.33 6.15 -5.76
CA ILE A 89 3.69 5.31 -4.74
C ILE A 89 3.97 5.86 -3.34
N GLU A 90 3.03 5.62 -2.43
CA GLU A 90 3.24 5.75 -0.99
C GLU A 90 3.61 4.38 -0.41
N VAL A 91 4.55 4.32 0.52
CA VAL A 91 5.03 3.08 1.13
C VAL A 91 4.90 3.17 2.64
N GLY A 92 4.12 2.25 3.22
CA GLY A 92 3.76 2.26 4.63
C GLY A 92 3.88 0.89 5.30
N GLY A 93 3.96 0.90 6.63
CA GLY A 93 3.93 -0.31 7.45
C GLY A 93 2.52 -0.86 7.57
N MET A 94 2.00 -1.45 6.50
CA MET A 94 0.61 -1.91 6.45
C MET A 94 0.52 -3.41 6.77
N ASP A 95 -0.13 -3.75 7.86
CA ASP A 95 -0.47 -5.14 8.20
C ASP A 95 -1.89 -5.45 7.71
N TYR A 96 -2.03 -5.72 6.41
CA TYR A 96 -3.32 -6.06 5.81
C TYR A 96 -3.75 -7.52 6.04
N GLY A 97 -3.02 -8.29 6.85
CA GLY A 97 -3.46 -9.61 7.32
C GLY A 97 -3.63 -10.69 6.23
N LEU A 98 -3.05 -10.53 5.04
CA LEU A 98 -3.18 -11.49 3.93
C LEU A 98 -2.06 -12.54 3.87
N GLN A 99 -1.11 -12.56 4.82
CA GLN A 99 -0.09 -13.60 4.90
C GLN A 99 -0.50 -14.71 5.89
N PRO A 100 -0.65 -15.98 5.46
CA PRO A 100 -0.99 -17.07 6.38
C PRO A 100 0.15 -17.44 7.35
N ASN A 101 1.40 -17.05 7.07
CA ASN A 101 2.57 -17.56 7.80
C ASN A 101 3.67 -16.51 7.99
N PHE A 102 3.44 -15.51 8.84
CA PHE A 102 4.56 -14.83 9.51
C PHE A 102 4.20 -14.55 10.96
N SER A 103 4.42 -15.56 11.80
CA SER A 103 4.35 -15.40 13.25
C SER A 103 5.54 -14.56 13.70
N LEU A 104 5.26 -13.55 14.53
CA LEU A 104 6.18 -12.72 15.32
C LEU A 104 6.65 -11.38 14.71
N ARG A 105 5.76 -10.39 14.73
CA ARG A 105 6.14 -9.04 15.16
C ARG A 105 5.07 -8.41 16.04
N LYS A 106 5.25 -8.53 17.37
CA LYS A 106 4.54 -7.66 18.33
C LYS A 106 5.16 -6.27 18.23
N LYS A 107 4.49 -5.34 17.56
CA LYS A 107 4.53 -3.93 17.95
C LYS A 107 3.12 -3.49 18.30
N SER A 108 3.00 -2.98 19.51
CA SER A 108 1.81 -2.35 20.07
C SER A 108 1.31 -1.27 19.12
N LEU A 109 0.18 -1.49 18.45
CA LEU A 109 -0.83 -0.48 18.18
C LEU A 109 -2.10 -1.21 17.72
N ILE A 110 -3.20 -0.96 18.45
CA ILE A 110 -4.59 -1.26 18.13
C ILE A 110 -4.97 -2.76 18.16
N LYS A 111 -6.10 -3.03 18.81
CA LYS A 111 -6.58 -4.35 19.23
C LYS A 111 -6.79 -5.30 18.04
N ARG A 112 -6.22 -6.50 18.19
CA ARG A 112 -6.61 -7.74 17.50
C ARG A 112 -8.08 -8.10 17.74
N ASN A 113 -8.61 -8.87 16.78
CA ASN A 113 -9.84 -9.69 16.81
C ASN A 113 -11.17 -8.98 16.52
N ASN A 114 -11.42 -8.69 15.23
CA ASN A 114 -12.52 -9.32 14.51
C ASN A 114 -12.34 -8.97 13.02
N TRP A 115 -12.03 -9.95 12.17
CA TRP A 115 -12.15 -9.76 10.73
C TRP A 115 -13.63 -9.56 10.45
N ASN A 116 -14.04 -8.32 10.24
CA ASN A 116 -15.37 -7.98 9.76
C ASN A 116 -15.19 -7.38 8.35
N PRO A 117 -15.71 -8.02 7.28
CA PRO A 117 -15.62 -7.48 5.92
C PRO A 117 -16.25 -6.08 5.78
N PHE A 118 -17.04 -5.64 6.76
CA PHE A 118 -17.52 -4.25 6.87
C PHE A 118 -16.40 -3.20 7.00
N TRP A 119 -15.22 -3.55 7.54
CA TRP A 119 -14.07 -2.63 7.58
C TRP A 119 -13.38 -2.48 6.23
N ALA A 120 -13.58 -3.45 5.33
CA ALA A 120 -13.04 -3.41 3.99
C ALA A 120 -13.87 -2.46 3.07
N TRP A 121 -15.12 -2.17 3.46
CA TRP A 121 -16.02 -1.23 2.77
C TRP A 121 -15.67 0.26 2.97
N ILE A 122 -14.75 0.60 3.86
CA ILE A 122 -14.45 2.00 4.18
C ILE A 122 -12.98 2.32 3.86
N PHE A 123 -12.68 2.36 2.57
CA PHE A 123 -11.69 3.29 2.07
C PHE A 123 -12.38 4.28 1.13
N LEU A 124 -12.94 5.33 1.73
CA LEU A 124 -13.30 6.58 1.08
C LEU A 124 -12.31 7.62 1.63
N PHE A 125 -11.21 7.82 0.93
CA PHE A 125 -10.18 8.80 1.25
C PHE A 125 -10.33 10.05 0.37
N ARG A 126 -10.85 11.11 0.97
CA ARG A 126 -10.38 12.46 0.61
C ARG A 126 -9.11 12.71 1.42
N GLN A 127 -7.94 12.48 0.82
CA GLN A 127 -6.64 12.77 1.45
C GLN A 127 -6.49 14.28 1.68
N GLU A 128 -6.37 14.70 2.95
CA GLU A 128 -5.69 15.95 3.30
C GLU A 128 -4.26 15.58 3.70
N ARG A 129 -3.28 15.87 2.83
CA ARG A 129 -1.85 15.69 3.10
C ARG A 129 -1.46 16.66 4.22
N LEU A 130 -1.39 16.18 5.47
CA LEU A 130 -0.92 16.99 6.58
C LEU A 130 0.60 17.15 6.47
N SER A 131 1.05 18.40 6.45
CA SER A 131 2.43 18.79 6.18
C SER A 131 3.45 18.12 7.11
N THR A 132 4.54 17.66 6.50
CA THR A 132 5.88 17.32 7.01
C THR A 132 6.11 17.43 8.52
N CYS A 133 6.40 16.30 9.17
CA CYS A 133 7.04 16.29 10.48
C CYS A 133 8.56 16.18 10.26
N ARG A 134 9.27 17.32 10.19
CA ARG A 134 10.73 17.33 10.34
C ARG A 134 11.02 17.07 11.82
N LYS A 135 11.72 15.98 12.13
CA LYS A 135 12.39 15.83 13.43
C LYS A 135 13.74 16.51 13.38
#